data_AF-A0A1Q3C8F1-F1
#
_entry.id   AF-A0A1Q3C8F1-F1
#
_cell.length_a   1.000
_cell.length_b   1.000
_cell.length_c   1.000
_cell.angle_alpha   90.00
_cell.angle_beta   90.00
_cell.angle_gamma   90.00
#
_symmetry.space_group_name_H-M   'P 1'
#
loop_
_entity.id
_entity.type
_entity.pdbx_description
1 polymer ?
#
loop_
_entity_poly.entity_id
_entity_poly.type
_entity_poly.pdbx_seq_one_letter_code
_entity_poly.pdbx_strand_id
1 'polypeptide(L)'
;MPVRVVESSTPSQVPDANIGHTSPPACTLLSVGQAFSGTQNVSSLQKEEAWRVNVRIQGVDLDHGYLCGTMEALNVPMADTPVVTFWEGEIVDTKNYTFFTGKWEAMPEDDIRHWTKFPSFSPFMSQVGVDGGKALDLSNYPYIFMRWKEQYFVNVGTDCGLTIAGFYYVCFSCNDGSINGFYYDPNSSPFQKLELKSTNEGRSGFSFSSYELQFSGPVTPDNYSHRHPNLERHVDSFYTTKEDCEQAFNICIQKESSYMPLPGYVELLPSHTLVFARFKAIQWLIKSRDRLNLSFETVFNAANYFDRFISMNQCHRWENWMVELLSVACLSVASKFSEISTPSLLEIEMEDLDHSFQSTTIMRMEIILLKALGWRLGSTTSYSYLELLPWKIDHLTTAPLPKEIKTRVTEFLLRAILDFKMLEYRPSIVAISALWCSIKELITPSDITSLFHEDQKDDLFKCHNIMEAGLVHPLSNLMTCGLSNNYPSSPVSVLLTERIYIHDCHVDLLFTKMPAGSNINLELSKKRKRD
;
A
#
# COMPACT_ATOMS: atom_id res chain seq x y z
N MET A 1 29.31 -48.30 56.04
CA MET A 1 29.42 -46.92 55.54
C MET A 1 28.48 -46.78 54.35
N PRO A 2 27.35 -46.07 54.47
CA PRO A 2 26.34 -46.09 53.42
C PRO A 2 26.60 -44.98 52.40
N VAL A 3 26.61 -45.40 51.13
CA VAL A 3 26.92 -44.60 49.94
C VAL A 3 25.79 -43.60 49.68
N ARG A 4 26.14 -42.31 49.67
CA ARG A 4 25.25 -41.19 49.32
C ARG A 4 25.31 -40.91 47.82
N VAL A 5 24.13 -40.68 47.26
CA VAL A 5 23.87 -40.18 45.91
C VAL A 5 24.46 -38.77 45.78
N VAL A 6 25.21 -38.52 44.71
CA VAL A 6 25.74 -37.20 44.33
C VAL A 6 25.27 -36.90 42.91
N GLU A 7 24.69 -35.72 42.74
CA GLU A 7 24.25 -35.10 41.49
C GLU A 7 25.41 -34.96 40.50
N SER A 8 25.16 -35.25 39.21
CA SER A 8 26.14 -35.05 38.14
C SER A 8 25.58 -34.11 37.07
N SER A 9 26.09 -32.89 37.08
CA SER A 9 26.69 -32.16 35.95
C SER A 9 26.12 -32.35 34.53
N THR A 10 25.71 -31.23 33.96
CA THR A 10 25.60 -30.90 32.51
C THR A 10 26.53 -31.69 31.59
N PRO A 11 26.04 -32.19 30.45
CA PRO A 11 26.88 -32.54 29.31
C PRO A 11 26.84 -31.46 28.22
N SER A 12 28.00 -30.86 28.05
CA SER A 12 28.72 -30.55 26.80
C SER A 12 27.94 -30.52 25.48
N GLN A 13 28.05 -29.36 24.82
CA GLN A 13 27.75 -29.11 23.41
C GLN A 13 28.39 -30.16 22.48
N VAL A 14 27.59 -30.67 21.55
CA VAL A 14 28.02 -31.35 20.33
C VAL A 14 27.59 -30.45 19.15
N PRO A 15 28.41 -30.28 18.10
CA PRO A 15 28.27 -29.19 17.13
C PRO A 15 27.03 -29.34 16.25
N ASP A 16 26.42 -28.19 15.92
CA ASP A 16 25.32 -28.03 14.99
C ASP A 16 25.53 -28.83 13.70
N ALA A 17 24.64 -29.80 13.46
CA ALA A 17 24.42 -30.32 12.12
C ALA A 17 23.69 -29.23 11.33
N ASN A 18 24.38 -28.64 10.35
CA ASN A 18 23.82 -27.74 9.35
C ASN A 18 22.51 -28.32 8.79
N ILE A 19 21.38 -27.74 9.20
CA ILE A 19 20.10 -27.89 8.50
C ILE A 19 20.22 -27.02 7.27
N GLY A 20 20.60 -27.64 6.15
CA GLY A 20 20.69 -26.97 4.85
C GLY A 20 19.38 -26.30 4.49
N HIS A 21 19.46 -25.08 3.95
CA HIS A 21 18.33 -24.34 3.42
C HIS A 21 17.63 -25.15 2.32
N THR A 22 16.42 -25.65 2.58
CA THR A 22 15.62 -26.46 1.63
C THR A 22 14.84 -25.59 0.62
N SER A 23 15.26 -24.36 0.38
CA SER A 23 14.60 -23.46 -0.57
C SER A 23 14.71 -24.04 -1.99
N PRO A 24 13.63 -23.99 -2.80
CA PRO A 24 13.68 -24.41 -4.20
C PRO A 24 14.78 -23.63 -4.97
N PRO A 25 15.32 -24.20 -6.05
CA PRO A 25 16.43 -23.59 -6.76
C PRO A 25 16.03 -22.20 -7.31
N ALA A 26 16.96 -21.26 -7.25
CA ALA A 26 16.78 -19.94 -7.82
C ALA A 26 16.54 -20.04 -9.34
N CYS A 27 15.30 -19.82 -9.78
CA CYS A 27 14.93 -19.83 -11.19
C CYS A 27 14.51 -18.43 -11.65
N THR A 28 15.27 -17.86 -12.58
CA THR A 28 15.00 -16.52 -13.16
C THR A 28 13.66 -16.45 -13.90
N LEU A 29 13.16 -17.60 -14.38
CA LEU A 29 11.89 -17.73 -15.09
C LEU A 29 10.68 -17.83 -14.15
N LEU A 30 10.87 -18.00 -12.84
CA LEU A 30 9.79 -17.93 -11.85
C LEU A 30 9.89 -16.59 -11.09
N SER A 31 9.71 -15.50 -11.81
CA SER A 31 9.88 -14.13 -11.29
C SER A 31 8.65 -13.25 -11.53
N VAL A 32 8.53 -12.20 -10.73
CA VAL A 32 7.46 -11.21 -10.84
C VAL A 32 7.48 -10.57 -12.23
N GLY A 33 6.30 -10.50 -12.86
CA GLY A 33 6.12 -9.95 -14.20
C GLY A 33 6.25 -10.99 -15.32
N GLN A 34 6.78 -12.18 -15.03
CA GLN A 34 6.87 -13.25 -16.02
C GLN A 34 5.48 -13.67 -16.51
N ALA A 35 5.35 -13.77 -17.83
CA ALA A 35 4.13 -14.19 -18.51
C ALA A 35 4.31 -15.56 -19.18
N PHE A 36 3.21 -16.29 -19.25
CA PHE A 36 3.11 -17.61 -19.87
C PHE A 36 1.84 -17.67 -20.72
N SER A 37 1.89 -18.42 -21.82
CA SER A 37 0.73 -18.65 -22.67
C SER A 37 0.66 -20.11 -23.07
N GLY A 38 -0.56 -20.61 -23.24
CA GLY A 38 -0.79 -21.98 -23.69
C GLY A 38 -2.26 -22.34 -23.63
N THR A 39 -2.58 -23.56 -23.17
CA THR A 39 -3.92 -24.12 -23.29
C THR A 39 -4.38 -24.86 -22.03
N GLN A 40 -5.70 -24.80 -21.78
CA GLN A 40 -6.41 -25.57 -20.76
C GLN A 40 -7.45 -26.47 -21.43
N ASN A 41 -7.43 -27.77 -21.15
CA ASN A 41 -8.44 -28.70 -21.66
C ASN A 41 -9.67 -28.72 -20.75
N VAL A 42 -10.87 -28.64 -21.34
CA VAL A 42 -12.15 -28.64 -20.62
C VAL A 42 -12.55 -30.05 -20.16
N SER A 43 -12.11 -31.08 -20.88
CA SER A 43 -12.31 -32.47 -20.48
C SER A 43 -11.10 -33.34 -20.82
N SER A 44 -10.91 -34.43 -20.06
CA SER A 44 -9.89 -35.44 -20.36
C SER A 44 -10.31 -36.41 -21.48
N LEU A 45 -11.58 -36.38 -21.91
CA LEU A 45 -12.17 -37.31 -22.87
C LEU A 45 -12.31 -36.73 -24.29
N GLN A 46 -12.47 -35.41 -24.43
CA GLN A 46 -12.55 -34.72 -25.73
C GLN A 46 -11.34 -33.80 -25.91
N LYS A 47 -10.40 -34.22 -26.77
CA LYS A 47 -9.13 -33.52 -27.04
C LYS A 47 -9.28 -32.18 -27.78
N GLU A 48 -10.45 -31.86 -28.32
CA GLU A 48 -10.63 -30.72 -29.23
C GLU A 48 -11.18 -29.45 -28.55
N GLU A 49 -11.66 -29.53 -27.30
CA GLU A 49 -12.11 -28.35 -26.54
C GLU A 49 -11.01 -27.89 -25.58
N ALA A 50 -10.02 -27.18 -26.13
CA ALA A 50 -8.96 -26.52 -25.38
C ALA A 50 -9.10 -25.00 -25.48
N TRP A 51 -9.11 -24.33 -24.33
CA TRP A 51 -9.13 -22.87 -24.27
C TRP A 51 -7.71 -22.33 -24.24
N ARG A 52 -7.49 -21.21 -24.92
CA ARG A 52 -6.21 -20.52 -24.82
C ARG A 52 -6.18 -19.76 -23.50
N VAL A 53 -5.09 -19.91 -22.76
CA VAL A 53 -4.91 -19.31 -21.44
C VAL A 53 -3.61 -18.52 -21.39
N ASN A 54 -3.66 -17.33 -20.83
CA ASN A 54 -2.49 -16.54 -20.49
C ASN A 54 -2.36 -16.44 -18.97
N VAL A 55 -1.15 -16.60 -18.44
CA VAL A 55 -0.86 -16.49 -17.00
C VAL A 55 0.21 -15.45 -16.80
N ARG A 56 0.07 -14.63 -15.76
CA ARG A 56 1.09 -13.67 -15.34
C ARG A 56 1.34 -13.79 -13.85
N ILE A 57 2.61 -13.93 -13.48
CA ILE A 57 3.07 -13.90 -12.09
C ILE A 57 3.13 -12.44 -11.64
N GLN A 58 2.47 -12.14 -10.52
CA GLN A 58 2.39 -10.79 -9.95
C GLN A 58 3.13 -10.67 -8.60
N GLY A 59 3.28 -11.77 -7.88
CA GLY A 59 4.03 -11.82 -6.62
C GLY A 59 4.69 -13.18 -6.44
N VAL A 60 5.88 -13.19 -5.86
CA VAL A 60 6.62 -14.40 -5.47
C VAL A 60 7.30 -14.12 -4.13
N ASP A 61 7.08 -15.01 -3.17
CA ASP A 61 7.71 -15.03 -1.85
C ASP A 61 8.18 -16.47 -1.60
N LEU A 62 9.45 -16.72 -1.92
CA LEU A 62 10.03 -18.06 -1.80
C LEU A 62 10.22 -18.48 -0.33
N ASP A 63 10.38 -17.53 0.59
CA ASP A 63 10.64 -17.83 2.00
C ASP A 63 9.41 -18.44 2.69
N HIS A 64 8.23 -17.98 2.28
CA HIS A 64 6.92 -18.47 2.71
C HIS A 64 6.28 -19.46 1.72
N GLY A 65 6.99 -19.84 0.65
CA GLY A 65 6.50 -20.78 -0.35
C GLY A 65 5.22 -20.28 -1.05
N TYR A 66 5.12 -18.98 -1.30
CA TYR A 66 3.93 -18.33 -1.83
C TYR A 66 4.19 -17.67 -3.18
N LEU A 67 3.19 -17.69 -4.05
CA LEU A 67 3.18 -16.88 -5.27
C LEU A 67 1.74 -16.52 -5.63
N CYS A 68 1.55 -15.50 -6.45
CA CYS A 68 0.22 -15.16 -6.94
C CYS A 68 0.29 -14.55 -8.33
N GLY A 69 -0.86 -14.53 -8.98
CA GLY A 69 -0.96 -14.01 -10.33
C GLY A 69 -2.38 -13.93 -10.84
N THR A 70 -2.45 -13.68 -12.14
CA THR A 70 -3.71 -13.67 -12.89
C THR A 70 -3.67 -14.72 -13.97
N MET A 71 -4.81 -15.33 -14.25
CA MET A 71 -5.03 -16.24 -15.35
C MET A 71 -6.15 -15.67 -16.22
N GLU A 72 -5.92 -15.58 -17.52
CA GLU A 72 -6.86 -15.06 -18.51
C GLU A 72 -7.24 -16.19 -19.47
N ALA A 73 -8.51 -16.59 -19.44
CA ALA A 73 -9.08 -17.56 -20.36
C ALA A 73 -9.71 -16.84 -21.55
N LEU A 74 -9.24 -17.16 -22.76
CA LEU A 74 -9.71 -16.60 -24.02
C LEU A 74 -10.76 -17.52 -24.67
N ASN A 75 -11.73 -16.91 -25.36
CA ASN A 75 -12.76 -17.60 -26.15
C ASN A 75 -13.64 -18.55 -25.31
N VAL A 76 -13.99 -18.14 -24.10
CA VAL A 76 -14.93 -18.88 -23.24
C VAL A 76 -16.33 -18.83 -23.89
N PRO A 77 -17.03 -19.97 -24.11
CA PRO A 77 -18.24 -20.03 -24.93
C PRO A 77 -19.39 -19.09 -24.54
N MET A 78 -19.44 -18.66 -23.27
CA MET A 78 -20.50 -17.82 -22.71
C MET A 78 -20.03 -16.41 -22.31
N ALA A 79 -18.81 -16.00 -22.70
CA ALA A 79 -18.27 -14.69 -22.36
C ALA A 79 -17.89 -13.89 -23.61
N ASP A 80 -18.40 -12.66 -23.69
CA ASP A 80 -18.08 -11.70 -24.77
C ASP A 80 -16.66 -11.12 -24.66
N THR A 81 -16.03 -11.29 -23.49
CA THR A 81 -14.68 -10.84 -23.17
C THR A 81 -13.88 -11.96 -22.52
N PRO A 82 -12.54 -11.95 -22.63
CA PRO A 82 -11.68 -12.86 -21.86
C PRO A 82 -12.04 -12.88 -20.38
N VAL A 83 -12.08 -14.06 -19.76
CA VAL A 83 -12.35 -14.19 -18.32
C VAL A 83 -11.03 -14.17 -17.57
N VAL A 84 -10.88 -13.22 -16.66
CA VAL A 84 -9.67 -13.08 -15.83
C VAL A 84 -9.97 -13.49 -14.41
N THR A 85 -9.16 -14.38 -13.86
CA THR A 85 -9.20 -14.83 -12.47
C THR A 85 -7.91 -14.46 -11.75
N PHE A 86 -8.01 -14.22 -10.45
CA PHE A 86 -6.86 -14.10 -9.58
C PHE A 86 -6.62 -15.43 -8.87
N TRP A 87 -5.36 -15.85 -8.80
CA TRP A 87 -4.96 -17.10 -8.15
C TRP A 87 -3.83 -16.88 -7.17
N GLU A 88 -3.86 -17.68 -6.11
CA GLU A 88 -2.79 -17.83 -5.12
C GLU A 88 -2.17 -19.21 -5.28
N GLY A 89 -0.86 -19.29 -5.09
CA GLY A 89 -0.06 -20.47 -5.31
C GLY A 89 0.74 -20.85 -4.07
N GLU A 90 0.87 -22.15 -3.85
CA GLU A 90 1.75 -22.76 -2.85
C GLU A 90 2.90 -23.46 -3.54
N ILE A 91 4.12 -23.22 -3.09
CA ILE A 91 5.32 -23.92 -3.54
C ILE A 91 5.57 -25.09 -2.60
N VAL A 92 5.67 -26.29 -3.16
CA VAL A 92 6.01 -27.49 -2.40
C VAL A 92 7.52 -27.50 -2.17
N ASP A 93 7.91 -27.10 -0.97
CA ASP A 93 9.31 -26.90 -0.54
C ASP A 93 9.68 -27.74 0.69
N THR A 94 8.76 -28.60 1.14
CA THR A 94 8.87 -29.49 2.32
C THR A 94 8.99 -28.78 3.68
N LYS A 95 9.14 -27.45 3.68
CA LYS A 95 9.19 -26.57 4.86
C LYS A 95 7.83 -25.95 5.16
N ASN A 96 7.32 -25.18 4.20
CA ASN A 96 6.03 -24.50 4.28
C ASN A 96 4.91 -25.44 3.81
N TYR A 97 5.17 -26.17 2.71
CA TYR A 97 4.17 -27.07 2.13
C TYR A 97 4.76 -28.40 1.66
N THR A 98 3.99 -29.47 1.88
CA THR A 98 4.35 -30.84 1.47
C THR A 98 3.58 -31.25 0.22
N PHE A 99 3.77 -32.49 -0.25
CA PHE A 99 3.00 -33.03 -1.39
C PHE A 99 1.56 -33.40 -1.00
N PHE A 100 1.23 -33.53 0.28
CA PHE A 100 -0.15 -33.70 0.72
C PHE A 100 -0.83 -32.36 0.94
N THR A 101 -1.98 -32.16 0.30
CA THR A 101 -2.68 -30.87 0.29
C THR A 101 -3.41 -30.63 1.60
N GLY A 102 -4.15 -31.62 2.12
CA GLY A 102 -4.83 -31.55 3.42
C GLY A 102 -5.94 -30.48 3.50
N LYS A 103 -6.37 -29.93 2.36
CA LYS A 103 -7.41 -28.91 2.20
C LYS A 103 -8.03 -28.99 0.80
N TRP A 104 -9.04 -28.15 0.53
CA TRP A 104 -9.76 -28.10 -0.75
C TRP A 104 -10.33 -29.47 -1.16
N GLU A 105 -10.80 -30.23 -0.17
CA GLU A 105 -11.39 -31.57 -0.34
C GLU A 105 -10.44 -32.64 -0.91
N ALA A 106 -9.17 -32.33 -1.13
CA ALA A 106 -8.17 -33.27 -1.61
C ALA A 106 -7.67 -34.19 -0.48
N MET A 107 -7.78 -35.50 -0.71
CA MET A 107 -7.23 -36.53 0.17
C MET A 107 -5.83 -36.97 -0.29
N PRO A 108 -4.99 -37.58 0.57
CA PRO A 108 -3.65 -38.04 0.19
C PRO A 108 -3.63 -38.96 -1.04
N GLU A 109 -4.67 -39.77 -1.24
CA GLU A 109 -4.81 -40.64 -2.41
C GLU A 109 -5.08 -39.83 -3.69
N ASP A 110 -5.78 -38.70 -3.59
CA ASP A 110 -5.96 -37.77 -4.71
C ASP A 110 -4.65 -37.07 -5.05
N ASP A 111 -3.92 -36.61 -4.04
CA ASP A 111 -2.61 -36.00 -4.20
C ASP A 111 -1.66 -36.93 -4.95
N ILE A 112 -1.52 -38.18 -4.50
CA ILE A 112 -0.66 -39.17 -5.16
C ILE A 112 -1.12 -39.42 -6.60
N ARG A 113 -2.43 -39.54 -6.84
CA ARG A 113 -2.99 -39.77 -8.19
C ARG A 113 -2.70 -38.60 -9.15
N HIS A 114 -2.66 -37.36 -8.65
CA HIS A 114 -2.34 -36.20 -9.49
C HIS A 114 -0.84 -36.02 -9.66
N TRP A 115 -0.06 -36.15 -8.59
CA TRP A 115 1.39 -35.99 -8.67
C TRP A 115 2.04 -37.04 -9.58
N THR A 116 1.53 -38.28 -9.60
CA THR A 116 2.00 -39.35 -10.51
C THR A 116 1.74 -39.07 -11.99
N LYS A 117 0.95 -38.04 -12.34
CA LYS A 117 0.81 -37.59 -13.73
C LYS A 117 2.04 -36.83 -14.24
N PHE A 118 2.88 -36.33 -13.34
CA PHE A 118 4.13 -35.67 -13.70
C PHE A 118 5.27 -36.70 -13.73
N PRO A 119 5.95 -36.92 -14.87
CA PRO A 119 7.11 -37.80 -14.92
C PRO A 119 8.21 -37.40 -13.93
N SER A 120 8.37 -36.09 -13.70
CA SER A 120 9.29 -35.49 -12.72
C SER A 120 8.98 -35.87 -11.27
N PHE A 121 7.78 -36.36 -10.94
CA PHE A 121 7.44 -36.80 -9.59
C PHE A 121 7.87 -38.24 -9.29
N SER A 122 8.10 -39.07 -10.32
CA SER A 122 8.38 -40.51 -10.17
C SER A 122 9.45 -40.85 -9.13
N PRO A 123 10.58 -40.11 -8.99
CA PRO A 123 11.60 -40.40 -7.99
C PRO A 123 11.13 -40.28 -6.54
N PHE A 124 10.07 -39.50 -6.29
CA PHE A 124 9.61 -39.15 -4.94
C PHE A 124 8.43 -39.99 -4.46
N MET A 125 7.79 -40.75 -5.36
CA MET A 125 6.54 -41.48 -5.09
C MET A 125 6.61 -42.35 -3.83
N SER A 126 7.70 -43.10 -3.64
CA SER A 126 7.85 -43.98 -2.47
C SER A 126 7.96 -43.20 -1.15
N GLN A 127 8.74 -42.12 -1.13
CA GLN A 127 8.94 -41.32 0.09
C GLN A 127 7.67 -40.52 0.42
N VAL A 128 7.05 -39.91 -0.60
CA VAL A 128 5.81 -39.15 -0.43
C VAL A 128 4.68 -40.03 0.10
N GLY A 129 4.59 -41.29 -0.33
CA GLY A 129 3.60 -42.23 0.21
C GLY A 129 3.78 -42.54 1.70
N VAL A 130 4.98 -42.34 2.27
CA VAL A 130 5.28 -42.61 3.68
C VAL A 130 5.03 -41.38 4.55
N ASP A 131 5.52 -40.20 4.14
CA ASP A 131 5.53 -39.01 5.00
C ASP A 131 4.97 -37.73 4.35
N GLY A 132 4.40 -37.84 3.15
CA GLY A 132 3.94 -36.69 2.37
C GLY A 132 5.07 -35.87 1.72
N GLY A 133 6.31 -36.38 1.76
CA GLY A 133 7.49 -35.72 1.21
C GLY A 133 8.22 -34.82 2.21
N LYS A 134 7.92 -34.91 3.51
CA LYS A 134 8.53 -34.07 4.55
C LYS A 134 10.05 -34.23 4.65
N ALA A 135 10.57 -35.42 4.39
CA ALA A 135 12.00 -35.69 4.43
C ALA A 135 12.73 -35.46 3.09
N LEU A 136 12.05 -34.92 2.08
CA LEU A 136 12.68 -34.68 0.77
C LEU A 136 13.46 -33.36 0.74
N ASP A 137 14.60 -33.40 0.06
CA ASP A 137 15.35 -32.21 -0.34
C ASP A 137 15.08 -31.90 -1.81
N LEU A 138 14.48 -30.74 -2.06
CA LEU A 138 14.11 -30.26 -3.40
C LEU A 138 15.00 -29.11 -3.87
N SER A 139 16.00 -28.70 -3.08
CA SER A 139 16.77 -27.47 -3.31
C SER A 139 17.51 -27.42 -4.65
N ASN A 140 17.94 -28.58 -5.16
CA ASN A 140 18.68 -28.71 -6.41
C ASN A 140 17.90 -29.44 -7.52
N TYR A 141 16.59 -29.65 -7.33
CA TYR A 141 15.80 -30.39 -8.30
C TYR A 141 15.35 -29.47 -9.46
N PRO A 142 15.50 -29.86 -10.74
CA PRO A 142 15.24 -28.98 -11.89
C PRO A 142 13.74 -28.66 -12.12
N TYR A 143 12.87 -29.12 -11.24
CA TYR A 143 11.43 -28.87 -11.30
C TYR A 143 10.93 -28.33 -9.97
N ILE A 144 10.04 -27.34 -10.04
CA ILE A 144 9.33 -26.78 -8.90
C ILE A 144 7.89 -27.29 -8.94
N PHE A 145 7.44 -27.91 -7.86
CA PHE A 145 6.07 -28.37 -7.71
C PHE A 145 5.27 -27.31 -6.96
N MET A 146 4.05 -27.05 -7.43
CA MET A 146 3.18 -26.02 -6.88
C MET A 146 1.72 -26.47 -6.88
N ARG A 147 0.89 -25.78 -6.10
CA ARG A 147 -0.57 -25.83 -6.22
C ARG A 147 -1.11 -24.45 -6.46
N TRP A 148 -1.94 -24.26 -7.48
CA TRP A 148 -2.55 -22.95 -7.79
C TRP A 148 -4.05 -22.99 -7.55
N LYS A 149 -4.56 -22.09 -6.72
CA LYS A 149 -5.96 -21.96 -6.37
C LYS A 149 -6.50 -20.61 -6.82
N GLU A 150 -7.45 -20.63 -7.74
CA GLU A 150 -8.20 -19.44 -8.12
C GLU A 150 -9.12 -19.01 -6.97
N GLN A 151 -9.09 -17.71 -6.66
CA GLN A 151 -9.78 -17.12 -5.51
C GLN A 151 -11.04 -16.37 -5.92
N TYR A 152 -10.96 -15.59 -7.02
CA TYR A 152 -12.07 -14.77 -7.50
C TYR A 152 -11.89 -14.38 -8.97
N PHE A 153 -13.01 -14.06 -9.61
CA PHE A 153 -13.06 -13.41 -10.93
C PHE A 153 -12.71 -11.92 -10.80
N VAL A 154 -11.97 -11.39 -11.76
CA VAL A 154 -11.47 -10.01 -11.75
C VAL A 154 -12.34 -9.08 -12.57
N ASN A 155 -12.81 -9.53 -13.74
CA ASN A 155 -13.50 -8.68 -14.72
C ASN A 155 -14.91 -9.17 -15.10
N VAL A 156 -15.36 -10.30 -14.55
CA VAL A 156 -16.69 -10.87 -14.78
C VAL A 156 -17.34 -11.30 -13.47
N GLY A 157 -18.66 -11.38 -13.44
CA GLY A 157 -19.40 -11.97 -12.32
C GLY A 157 -19.34 -13.51 -12.33
N THR A 158 -19.90 -14.12 -11.28
CA THR A 158 -19.97 -15.60 -11.13
C THR A 158 -20.83 -16.30 -12.19
N ASP A 159 -21.59 -15.54 -12.97
CA ASP A 159 -22.53 -16.05 -13.97
C ASP A 159 -21.89 -16.32 -15.35
N CYS A 160 -20.55 -16.23 -15.46
CA CYS A 160 -19.81 -16.42 -16.72
C CYS A 160 -19.67 -17.88 -17.16
N GLY A 161 -20.27 -18.83 -16.44
CA GLY A 161 -20.28 -20.26 -16.80
C GLY A 161 -18.98 -21.01 -16.51
N LEU A 162 -18.00 -20.37 -15.85
CA LEU A 162 -16.77 -21.02 -15.37
C LEU A 162 -16.84 -21.29 -13.87
N THR A 163 -16.25 -22.42 -13.46
CA THR A 163 -16.04 -22.73 -12.04
C THR A 163 -14.58 -22.52 -11.67
N ILE A 164 -14.36 -21.91 -10.51
CA ILE A 164 -13.05 -21.79 -9.86
C ILE A 164 -13.01 -22.59 -8.55
N ALA A 165 -13.92 -23.57 -8.38
CA ALA A 165 -14.11 -24.32 -7.14
C ALA A 165 -12.90 -25.20 -6.79
N GLY A 166 -12.22 -25.75 -7.80
CA GLY A 166 -11.05 -26.61 -7.66
C GLY A 166 -9.72 -25.88 -7.60
N PHE A 167 -8.63 -26.61 -7.81
CA PHE A 167 -7.27 -26.06 -7.88
C PHE A 167 -6.42 -26.88 -8.85
N TYR A 168 -5.24 -26.38 -9.19
CA TYR A 168 -4.31 -27.03 -10.09
C TYR A 168 -3.13 -27.59 -9.31
N TYR A 169 -2.79 -28.85 -9.55
CA TYR A 169 -1.45 -29.37 -9.31
C TYR A 169 -0.57 -28.90 -10.45
N VAL A 170 0.60 -28.32 -10.16
CA VAL A 170 1.44 -27.65 -11.14
C VAL A 170 2.89 -28.12 -11.00
N CYS A 171 3.54 -28.38 -12.13
CA CYS A 171 4.96 -28.66 -12.24
C CYS A 171 5.58 -27.66 -13.22
N PHE A 172 6.55 -26.90 -12.72
CA PHE A 172 7.31 -25.91 -13.47
C PHE A 172 8.73 -26.42 -13.72
N SER A 173 9.19 -26.33 -14.96
CA SER A 173 10.55 -26.68 -15.36
C SER A 173 11.47 -25.46 -15.28
N CYS A 174 12.50 -25.55 -14.44
CA CYS A 174 13.48 -24.46 -14.28
C CYS A 174 14.37 -24.29 -15.53
N ASN A 175 14.42 -25.29 -16.41
CA ASN A 175 15.30 -25.30 -17.58
C ASN A 175 14.75 -24.48 -18.75
N ASP A 176 13.44 -24.55 -19.00
CA ASP A 176 12.79 -23.95 -20.17
C ASP A 176 11.57 -23.08 -19.81
N GLY A 177 11.19 -23.02 -18.53
CA GLY A 177 10.03 -22.29 -18.05
C GLY A 177 8.71 -22.88 -18.54
N SER A 178 8.68 -24.17 -18.93
CA SER A 178 7.43 -24.85 -19.22
C SER A 178 6.66 -25.13 -17.94
N ILE A 179 5.34 -24.96 -18.00
CA ILE A 179 4.41 -25.29 -16.92
C ILE A 179 3.46 -26.36 -17.42
N ASN A 180 3.36 -27.43 -16.65
CA ASN A 180 2.33 -28.44 -16.82
C ASN A 180 1.47 -28.44 -15.56
N GLY A 181 0.16 -28.59 -15.71
CA GLY A 181 -0.74 -28.71 -14.58
C GLY A 181 -1.91 -29.64 -14.84
N PHE A 182 -2.51 -30.10 -13.76
CA PHE A 182 -3.75 -30.87 -13.78
C PHE A 182 -4.72 -30.28 -12.78
N TYR A 183 -5.89 -29.88 -13.25
CA TYR A 183 -6.97 -29.37 -12.42
C TYR A 183 -7.64 -30.51 -11.66
N TYR A 184 -7.97 -30.23 -10.40
CA TYR A 184 -8.68 -31.09 -9.47
C TYR A 184 -9.89 -30.36 -8.93
N ASP A 185 -11.05 -31.00 -9.09
CA ASP A 185 -12.30 -30.68 -8.42
C ASP A 185 -13.09 -32.00 -8.35
N PRO A 186 -13.56 -32.42 -7.16
CA PRO A 186 -14.34 -33.66 -6.99
C PRO A 186 -15.58 -33.75 -7.90
N ASN A 187 -16.14 -32.60 -8.31
CA ASN A 187 -17.36 -32.52 -9.10
C ASN A 187 -17.11 -32.37 -10.61
N SER A 188 -15.85 -32.30 -11.03
CA SER A 188 -15.45 -32.05 -12.41
C SER A 188 -14.80 -33.27 -13.06
N SER A 189 -14.66 -33.23 -14.39
CA SER A 189 -13.88 -34.24 -15.11
C SER A 189 -12.42 -34.24 -14.60
N PRO A 190 -11.87 -35.41 -14.25
CA PRO A 190 -10.53 -35.48 -13.66
C PRO A 190 -9.44 -35.20 -14.70
N PHE A 191 -8.30 -34.71 -14.23
CA PHE A 191 -7.07 -34.50 -15.01
C PHE A 191 -7.24 -33.59 -16.24
N GLN A 192 -8.07 -32.56 -16.11
CA GLN A 192 -8.10 -31.45 -17.07
C GLN A 192 -6.73 -30.77 -17.10
N LYS A 193 -6.08 -30.81 -18.26
CA LYS A 193 -4.66 -30.52 -18.42
C LYS A 193 -4.43 -29.05 -18.75
N LEU A 194 -3.49 -28.43 -18.03
CA LEU A 194 -2.93 -27.11 -18.28
C LEU A 194 -1.53 -27.25 -18.88
N GLU A 195 -1.27 -26.59 -20.00
CA GLU A 195 0.07 -26.55 -20.62
C GLU A 195 0.40 -25.11 -20.97
N LEU A 196 1.48 -24.57 -20.40
CA LEU A 196 1.93 -23.20 -20.66
C LEU A 196 3.42 -23.16 -20.98
N LYS A 197 3.81 -22.19 -21.81
CA LYS A 197 5.21 -21.86 -22.09
C LYS A 197 5.48 -20.41 -21.73
N SER A 198 6.70 -20.16 -21.27
CA SER A 198 7.17 -18.80 -21.02
C SER A 198 7.09 -17.96 -22.30
N THR A 199 6.63 -16.72 -22.15
CA THR A 199 6.55 -15.75 -23.25
C THR A 199 7.39 -14.53 -22.94
N ASN A 200 8.07 -13.99 -23.95
CA ASN A 200 8.83 -12.75 -23.81
C ASN A 200 7.95 -11.48 -23.86
N GLU A 201 6.64 -11.64 -24.10
CA GLU A 201 5.68 -10.54 -24.09
C GLU A 201 5.45 -10.03 -22.67
N GLY A 202 5.82 -8.78 -22.41
CA GLY A 202 5.50 -8.12 -21.15
C GLY A 202 6.54 -8.20 -20.03
N ARG A 203 7.85 -8.14 -20.37
CA ARG A 203 8.90 -7.63 -19.44
C ARG A 203 8.64 -6.20 -18.93
N SER A 204 7.53 -5.57 -19.33
CA SER A 204 7.03 -4.28 -18.85
C SER A 204 6.35 -4.39 -17.47
N GLY A 205 6.95 -5.12 -16.54
CA GLY A 205 6.59 -5.13 -15.14
C GLY A 205 7.85 -4.83 -14.34
N PHE A 206 7.96 -3.63 -13.78
CA PHE A 206 9.02 -3.32 -12.84
C PHE A 206 8.60 -3.89 -11.48
N SER A 207 9.34 -4.87 -10.99
CA SER A 207 9.34 -5.20 -9.56
C SER A 207 10.23 -4.20 -8.85
N PHE A 208 9.74 -3.57 -7.78
CA PHE A 208 10.53 -2.64 -6.95
C PHE A 208 11.82 -3.30 -6.44
N SER A 209 11.84 -4.63 -6.35
CA SER A 209 12.97 -5.43 -5.90
C SER A 209 14.06 -5.70 -6.94
N SER A 210 13.93 -5.20 -8.18
CA SER A 210 14.90 -5.44 -9.26
C SER A 210 15.95 -4.34 -9.46
N TYR A 211 16.04 -3.36 -8.55
CA TYR A 211 17.19 -2.47 -8.49
C TYR A 211 18.33 -3.13 -7.72
N GLU A 212 19.18 -3.89 -8.42
CA GLU A 212 20.56 -4.05 -7.96
C GLU A 212 21.29 -2.72 -8.22
N LEU A 213 21.38 -1.88 -7.18
CA LEU A 213 22.33 -0.78 -7.16
C LEU A 213 23.73 -1.39 -7.29
N GLN A 214 24.35 -1.24 -8.46
CA GLN A 214 25.76 -1.54 -8.65
C GLN A 214 26.59 -0.57 -7.79
N PHE A 215 26.84 -0.95 -6.55
CA PHE A 215 27.86 -0.30 -5.74
C PHE A 215 29.23 -0.67 -6.30
N SER A 216 29.86 0.28 -6.96
CA SER A 216 31.26 0.18 -7.36
C SER A 216 32.16 0.19 -6.12
N GLY A 217 32.70 -0.98 -5.78
CA GLY A 217 33.98 -1.16 -5.08
C GLY A 217 33.95 -1.18 -3.55
N PRO A 218 34.73 -2.06 -2.89
CA PRO A 218 34.75 -2.19 -1.44
C PRO A 218 35.64 -1.08 -0.84
N VAL A 219 35.07 -0.25 0.03
CA VAL A 219 35.85 0.50 1.02
C VAL A 219 35.77 -0.28 2.33
N THR A 220 36.94 -0.67 2.83
CA THR A 220 37.13 -1.44 4.06
C THR A 220 36.56 -0.72 5.28
N PRO A 221 36.00 -1.45 6.27
CA PRO A 221 35.41 -0.84 7.45
C PRO A 221 36.49 -0.60 8.51
N ASP A 222 36.88 0.66 8.72
CA ASP A 222 37.59 1.05 9.94
C ASP A 222 36.75 2.04 10.76
N ASN A 223 36.36 1.52 11.94
CA ASN A 223 36.17 2.19 13.22
C ASN A 223 35.88 3.70 13.23
N TYR A 224 34.64 4.09 13.58
CA TYR A 224 34.42 5.21 14.49
C TYR A 224 33.13 5.01 15.31
N SER A 225 33.30 4.47 16.52
CA SER A 225 32.48 4.85 17.66
C SER A 225 32.75 6.33 17.94
N HIS A 226 31.84 7.22 17.54
CA HIS A 226 31.59 8.50 18.24
C HIS A 226 30.20 9.00 17.88
N ARG A 227 29.29 8.95 18.85
CA ARG A 227 28.08 9.79 18.87
C ARG A 227 28.52 11.25 18.79
N HIS A 228 28.06 11.97 17.77
CA HIS A 228 27.88 13.42 17.82
C HIS A 228 26.54 13.82 17.17
N PRO A 229 25.88 14.86 17.70
CA PRO A 229 24.50 15.19 17.41
C PRO A 229 24.36 16.11 16.19
N ASN A 230 23.18 16.09 15.57
CA ASN A 230 22.62 17.12 14.70
C ASN A 230 23.51 17.62 13.55
N LEU A 231 23.40 16.96 12.40
CA LEU A 231 23.67 17.58 11.11
C LEU A 231 22.40 17.49 10.26
N GLU A 232 21.48 18.46 10.45
CA GLU A 232 20.48 18.79 9.44
C GLU A 232 21.28 19.19 8.17
N ARG A 233 21.47 18.24 7.24
CA ARG A 233 21.90 18.58 5.89
C ARG A 233 20.76 19.38 5.28
N HIS A 234 20.98 20.68 5.14
CA HIS A 234 20.15 21.55 4.33
C HIS A 234 20.15 20.95 2.91
N VAL A 235 19.06 20.26 2.55
CA VAL A 235 18.85 19.82 1.18
C VAL A 235 18.55 21.09 0.41
N ASP A 236 19.46 21.50 -0.47
CA ASP A 236 19.23 22.62 -1.37
C ASP A 236 17.87 22.45 -2.06
N SER A 237 17.09 23.53 -2.13
CA SER A 237 15.79 23.54 -2.81
C SER A 237 15.91 22.90 -4.18
N PHE A 238 15.04 21.94 -4.49
CA PHE A 238 14.97 21.29 -5.81
C PHE A 238 14.80 22.32 -6.95
N TYR A 239 14.21 23.47 -6.67
CA TYR A 239 14.02 24.56 -7.60
C TYR A 239 15.16 25.58 -7.42
N THR A 240 15.94 25.75 -8.48
CA THR A 240 17.15 26.59 -8.46
C THR A 240 16.91 28.00 -8.99
N THR A 241 15.89 28.18 -9.84
CA THR A 241 15.55 29.45 -10.46
C THR A 241 14.08 29.83 -10.25
N LYS A 242 13.77 31.11 -10.45
CA LYS A 242 12.39 31.63 -10.42
C LYS A 242 11.54 30.98 -11.50
N GLU A 243 12.12 30.78 -12.68
CA GLU A 243 11.50 30.13 -13.81
C GLU A 243 11.17 28.66 -13.51
N ASP A 244 12.04 27.94 -12.78
CA ASP A 244 11.76 26.56 -12.34
C ASP A 244 10.54 26.50 -11.40
N CYS A 245 10.48 27.41 -10.43
CA CYS A 245 9.35 27.53 -9.51
C CYS A 245 8.04 27.85 -10.25
N GLU A 246 8.08 28.77 -11.22
CA GLU A 246 6.93 29.14 -12.06
C GLU A 246 6.40 27.94 -12.86
N GLN A 247 7.31 27.20 -13.49
CA GLN A 247 6.95 26.01 -14.25
C GLN A 247 6.37 24.92 -13.34
N ALA A 248 7.02 24.65 -12.20
CA ALA A 248 6.54 23.67 -11.23
C ALA A 248 5.16 24.03 -10.69
N PHE A 249 4.94 25.30 -10.34
CA PHE A 249 3.64 25.78 -9.87
C PHE A 249 2.55 25.59 -10.93
N ASN A 250 2.82 25.95 -12.18
CA ASN A 250 1.89 25.78 -13.29
C ASN A 250 1.55 24.30 -13.54
N ILE A 251 2.54 23.40 -13.46
CA ILE A 251 2.32 21.95 -13.57
C ILE A 251 1.42 21.45 -12.44
N CYS A 252 1.64 21.90 -11.20
CA CYS A 252 0.80 21.57 -10.06
C CYS A 252 -0.65 22.03 -10.28
N ILE A 253 -0.87 23.28 -10.67
CA ILE A 253 -2.22 23.82 -10.97
C ILE A 253 -2.94 23.04 -12.06
N GLN A 254 -2.24 22.63 -13.12
CA GLN A 254 -2.84 21.84 -14.20
C GLN A 254 -3.25 20.44 -13.73
N LYS A 255 -2.52 19.86 -12.78
CA LYS A 255 -2.73 18.49 -12.30
C LYS A 255 -3.71 18.40 -11.13
N GLU A 256 -3.81 19.41 -10.28
CA GLU A 256 -4.50 19.32 -8.98
C GLU A 256 -5.96 18.82 -9.10
N SER A 257 -6.68 19.24 -10.15
CA SER A 257 -8.08 18.83 -10.37
C SER A 257 -8.23 17.34 -10.66
N SER A 258 -7.20 16.69 -11.23
CA SER A 258 -7.21 15.24 -11.48
C SER A 258 -7.03 14.39 -10.21
N TYR A 259 -6.61 15.02 -9.12
CA TYR A 259 -6.32 14.37 -7.84
C TYR A 259 -7.32 14.78 -6.75
N MET A 260 -8.40 15.47 -7.13
CA MET A 260 -9.53 15.72 -6.24
C MET A 260 -10.39 14.46 -6.09
N PRO A 261 -11.06 14.26 -4.95
CA PRO A 261 -12.14 13.29 -4.83
C PRO A 261 -13.25 13.55 -5.86
N LEU A 262 -14.01 12.52 -6.21
CA LEU A 262 -15.14 12.68 -7.15
C LEU A 262 -16.19 13.66 -6.59
N PRO A 263 -16.86 14.45 -7.46
CA PRO A 263 -17.94 15.34 -7.04
C PRO A 263 -19.03 14.58 -6.26
N GLY A 264 -19.58 15.20 -5.22
CA GLY A 264 -20.57 14.58 -4.33
C GLY A 264 -19.99 13.90 -3.10
N TYR A 265 -18.65 13.77 -2.99
CA TYR A 265 -18.01 13.11 -1.85
C TYR A 265 -18.23 13.84 -0.52
N VAL A 266 -18.20 15.18 -0.53
CA VAL A 266 -18.36 15.99 0.70
C VAL A 266 -19.77 15.83 1.27
N GLU A 267 -20.77 15.67 0.42
CA GLU A 267 -22.16 15.39 0.78
C GLU A 267 -22.39 13.92 1.16
N LEU A 268 -21.61 13.01 0.59
CA LEU A 268 -21.62 11.57 0.91
C LEU A 268 -21.18 11.30 2.35
N LEU A 269 -20.17 12.03 2.84
CA LEU A 269 -19.57 11.78 4.15
C LEU A 269 -20.60 11.90 5.30
N PRO A 270 -21.39 12.99 5.43
CA PRO A 270 -22.45 13.07 6.44
C PRO A 270 -23.58 12.07 6.21
N SER A 271 -24.01 11.87 4.95
CA SER A 271 -25.15 11.00 4.64
C SER A 271 -24.89 9.53 4.95
N HIS A 272 -23.63 9.09 4.85
CA HIS A 272 -23.19 7.74 5.24
C HIS A 272 -22.60 7.67 6.65
N THR A 273 -22.69 8.73 7.46
CA THR A 273 -22.14 8.78 8.83
C THR A 273 -20.61 8.56 8.90
N LEU A 274 -19.88 8.84 7.81
CA LEU A 274 -18.45 8.60 7.67
C LEU A 274 -17.57 9.76 8.13
N VAL A 275 -18.15 10.92 8.45
CA VAL A 275 -17.40 12.10 8.90
C VAL A 275 -16.47 11.77 10.07
N PHE A 276 -16.99 11.08 11.09
CA PHE A 276 -16.21 10.73 12.27
C PHE A 276 -15.14 9.66 11.98
N ALA A 277 -15.49 8.63 11.19
CA ALA A 277 -14.56 7.57 10.82
C ALA A 277 -13.38 8.13 9.98
N ARG A 278 -13.67 9.01 9.02
CA ARG A 278 -12.66 9.76 8.27
C ARG A 278 -11.78 10.58 9.20
N PHE A 279 -12.39 11.36 10.09
CA PHE A 279 -11.62 12.19 11.02
C PHE A 279 -10.64 11.35 11.85
N LYS A 280 -11.10 10.24 12.44
CA LYS A 280 -10.25 9.29 13.18
C LYS A 280 -9.11 8.75 12.30
N ALA A 281 -9.42 8.32 11.08
CA ALA A 281 -8.43 7.80 10.14
C ALA A 281 -7.36 8.84 9.80
N ILE A 282 -7.74 10.06 9.41
CA ILE A 282 -6.79 11.12 9.07
C ILE A 282 -5.98 11.55 10.32
N GLN A 283 -6.61 11.59 11.49
CA GLN A 283 -5.90 11.86 12.74
C GLN A 283 -4.84 10.78 13.02
N TRP A 284 -5.16 9.51 12.81
CA TRP A 284 -4.23 8.41 12.98
C TRP A 284 -3.06 8.49 11.98
N LEU A 285 -3.29 8.89 10.72
CA LEU A 285 -2.22 9.14 9.74
C LEU A 285 -1.24 10.21 10.24
N ILE A 286 -1.76 11.31 10.78
CA ILE A 286 -0.95 12.41 11.32
C ILE A 286 -0.13 11.94 12.53
N LYS A 287 -0.75 11.23 13.49
CA LYS A 287 -0.04 10.69 14.66
C LYS A 287 1.06 9.69 14.26
N SER A 288 0.77 8.83 13.29
CA SER A 288 1.71 7.81 12.83
C SER A 288 2.94 8.41 12.16
N ARG A 289 2.82 9.61 11.58
CA ARG A 289 3.98 10.34 11.03
C ARG A 289 5.03 10.64 12.08
N ASP A 290 4.65 11.04 13.29
CA ASP A 290 5.62 11.35 14.35
C ASP A 290 6.24 10.06 14.91
N ARG A 291 5.42 9.02 15.11
CA ARG A 291 5.89 7.71 15.60
C ARG A 291 6.87 7.03 14.65
N LEU A 292 6.62 7.11 13.35
CA LEU A 292 7.42 6.49 12.30
C LEU A 292 8.43 7.45 11.65
N ASN A 293 8.48 8.71 12.10
CA ASN A 293 9.32 9.77 11.56
C ASN A 293 9.19 9.95 10.03
N LEU A 294 7.95 9.94 9.53
CA LEU A 294 7.65 10.10 8.11
C LEU A 294 7.71 11.58 7.68
N SER A 295 7.85 11.82 6.38
CA SER A 295 7.66 13.15 5.81
C SER A 295 6.20 13.59 5.91
N PHE A 296 5.96 14.91 5.92
CA PHE A 296 4.59 15.43 5.81
C PHE A 296 3.98 15.06 4.45
N GLU A 297 4.77 15.06 3.38
CA GLU A 297 4.31 14.68 2.04
C GLU A 297 3.63 13.30 2.03
N THR A 298 4.20 12.32 2.72
CA THR A 298 3.60 10.98 2.90
C THR A 298 2.21 11.03 3.52
N VAL A 299 2.00 11.86 4.55
CA VAL A 299 0.69 12.00 5.22
C VAL A 299 -0.34 12.64 4.29
N PHE A 300 0.03 13.71 3.60
CA PHE A 300 -0.86 14.38 2.66
C PHE A 300 -1.23 13.48 1.48
N ASN A 301 -0.28 12.69 0.97
CA ASN A 301 -0.53 11.69 -0.06
C ASN A 301 -1.45 10.56 0.46
N ALA A 302 -1.20 10.03 1.65
CA ALA A 302 -2.05 9.01 2.26
C ALA A 302 -3.50 9.51 2.44
N ALA A 303 -3.69 10.74 2.94
CA ALA A 303 -5.01 11.37 3.05
C ALA A 303 -5.68 11.53 1.68
N ASN A 304 -4.93 11.96 0.65
CA ASN A 304 -5.45 12.07 -0.71
C ASN A 304 -5.90 10.71 -1.28
N TYR A 305 -5.11 9.66 -1.07
CA TYR A 305 -5.44 8.30 -1.51
C TYR A 305 -6.72 7.81 -0.86
N PHE A 306 -6.84 8.03 0.46
CA PHE A 306 -7.99 7.67 1.26
C PHE A 306 -9.27 8.32 0.72
N ASP A 307 -9.28 9.65 0.57
CA ASP A 307 -10.46 10.40 0.15
C ASP A 307 -10.87 10.07 -1.29
N ARG A 308 -9.90 9.95 -2.21
CA ARG A 308 -10.17 9.53 -3.60
C ARG A 308 -10.74 8.12 -3.65
N PHE A 309 -10.18 7.18 -2.88
CA PHE A 309 -10.66 5.80 -2.86
C PHE A 309 -12.13 5.72 -2.42
N ILE A 310 -12.50 6.35 -1.31
CA ILE A 310 -13.89 6.33 -0.83
C ILE A 310 -14.81 6.99 -1.85
N SER A 311 -14.40 8.12 -2.43
CA SER A 311 -15.20 8.81 -3.44
C SER A 311 -15.49 7.97 -4.70
N MET A 312 -14.61 7.03 -5.06
CA MET A 312 -14.78 6.13 -6.21
C MET A 312 -15.58 4.86 -5.88
N ASN A 313 -15.70 4.52 -4.59
CA ASN A 313 -16.26 3.25 -4.12
C ASN A 313 -17.53 3.46 -3.27
N GLN A 314 -18.48 4.22 -3.83
CA GLN A 314 -19.69 4.67 -3.13
C GLN A 314 -20.76 3.58 -2.97
N CYS A 315 -20.67 2.46 -3.68
CA CYS A 315 -21.66 1.38 -3.65
C CYS A 315 -21.50 0.43 -2.45
N HIS A 316 -20.45 0.59 -1.64
CA HIS A 316 -20.18 -0.26 -0.49
C HIS A 316 -20.72 0.34 0.81
N ARG A 317 -21.32 -0.51 1.64
CA ARG A 317 -21.65 -0.13 3.02
C ARG A 317 -20.36 -0.06 3.82
N TRP A 318 -19.87 1.15 4.07
CA TRP A 318 -18.66 1.40 4.82
C TRP A 318 -18.87 1.16 6.32
N GLU A 319 -18.09 0.26 6.88
CA GLU A 319 -17.97 0.03 8.33
C GLU A 319 -16.66 0.61 8.85
N ASN A 320 -16.57 0.92 10.15
CA ASN A 320 -15.41 1.59 10.72
C ASN A 320 -14.11 0.81 10.52
N TRP A 321 -14.12 -0.51 10.67
CA TRP A 321 -12.93 -1.34 10.42
C TRP A 321 -12.46 -1.25 8.96
N MET A 322 -13.37 -1.06 7.99
CA MET A 322 -13.00 -0.91 6.58
C MET A 322 -12.28 0.41 6.35
N VAL A 323 -12.74 1.46 7.02
CA VAL A 323 -12.14 2.78 6.99
C VAL A 323 -10.74 2.75 7.62
N GLU A 324 -10.58 2.08 8.77
CA GLU A 324 -9.29 1.89 9.42
C GLU A 324 -8.33 1.06 8.56
N LEU A 325 -8.77 -0.07 8.00
CA LEU A 325 -7.96 -0.89 7.09
C LEU A 325 -7.49 -0.09 5.87
N LEU A 326 -8.39 0.69 5.26
CA LEU A 326 -8.06 1.58 4.16
C LEU A 326 -6.99 2.60 4.59
N SER A 327 -7.14 3.21 5.77
CA SER A 327 -6.17 4.20 6.26
C SER A 327 -4.76 3.61 6.44
N VAL A 328 -4.65 2.39 6.98
CA VAL A 328 -3.37 1.67 7.14
C VAL A 328 -2.76 1.37 5.77
N ALA A 329 -3.56 0.90 4.80
CA ALA A 329 -3.11 0.63 3.44
C ALA A 329 -2.67 1.93 2.72
N CYS A 330 -3.39 3.04 2.90
CA CYS A 330 -3.02 4.33 2.33
C CYS A 330 -1.67 4.83 2.88
N LEU A 331 -1.44 4.70 4.19
CA LEU A 331 -0.16 5.06 4.80
C LEU A 331 0.97 4.18 4.24
N SER A 332 0.78 2.86 4.21
CA SER A 332 1.81 1.94 3.72
C SER A 332 2.17 2.19 2.25
N VAL A 333 1.18 2.39 1.38
CA VAL A 333 1.42 2.74 -0.04
C VAL A 333 2.11 4.10 -0.18
N ALA A 334 1.68 5.12 0.58
CA ALA A 334 2.32 6.43 0.55
C ALA A 334 3.78 6.37 1.03
N SER A 335 4.05 5.64 2.10
CA SER A 335 5.42 5.47 2.61
C SER A 335 6.32 4.73 1.62
N LYS A 336 5.81 3.69 0.94
CA LYS A 336 6.54 2.99 -0.13
C LYS A 336 6.85 3.88 -1.34
N PHE A 337 6.02 4.90 -1.58
CA PHE A 337 6.15 5.79 -2.73
C PHE A 337 7.08 6.98 -2.46
N SER A 338 7.01 7.55 -1.25
CA SER A 338 7.63 8.85 -0.94
C SER A 338 8.85 8.76 -0.02
N GLU A 339 9.00 7.69 0.78
CA GLU A 339 10.08 7.62 1.79
C GLU A 339 11.32 6.87 1.27
N ILE A 340 12.49 7.35 1.71
CA ILE A 340 13.77 6.66 1.46
C ILE A 340 13.86 5.37 2.28
N SER A 341 13.42 5.44 3.55
CA SER A 341 13.38 4.30 4.47
C SER A 341 11.94 3.99 4.80
N THR A 342 11.36 3.07 4.03
CA THR A 342 9.97 2.66 4.20
C THR A 342 9.80 1.79 5.45
N PRO A 343 8.85 2.10 6.36
CA PRO A 343 8.53 1.21 7.47
C PRO A 343 7.89 -0.08 6.96
N SER A 344 8.25 -1.20 7.59
CA SER A 344 7.62 -2.49 7.38
C SER A 344 6.16 -2.49 7.90
N LEU A 345 5.34 -3.42 7.41
CA LEU A 345 3.96 -3.57 7.91
C LEU A 345 3.88 -3.92 9.40
N LEU A 346 4.95 -4.50 9.96
CA LEU A 346 5.04 -4.80 11.38
C LEU A 346 5.31 -3.54 12.21
N GLU A 347 6.08 -2.59 11.66
CA GLU A 347 6.37 -1.30 12.28
C GLU A 347 5.21 -0.30 12.17
N ILE A 348 4.33 -0.45 11.16
CA ILE A 348 3.05 0.28 11.10
C ILE A 348 2.10 -0.30 12.17
N GLU A 349 2.41 -0.06 13.44
CA GLU A 349 1.55 -0.50 14.53
C GLU A 349 0.21 0.24 14.45
N MET A 350 -0.87 -0.44 14.76
CA MET A 350 -2.23 0.11 14.69
C MET A 350 -2.68 0.65 16.06
N GLU A 351 -1.73 1.21 16.82
CA GLU A 351 -2.00 1.90 18.07
C GLU A 351 -2.96 3.07 17.80
N ASP A 352 -3.91 3.31 18.71
CA ASP A 352 -5.05 4.24 18.58
C ASP A 352 -6.16 3.88 17.56
N LEU A 353 -6.07 2.74 16.86
CA LEU A 353 -7.19 2.20 16.06
C LEU A 353 -7.99 1.18 16.87
N ASP A 354 -9.29 1.09 16.58
CA ASP A 354 -10.18 0.16 17.28
C ASP A 354 -9.95 -1.30 16.81
N HIS A 355 -9.36 -1.48 15.61
CA HIS A 355 -9.11 -2.78 14.99
C HIS A 355 -7.66 -2.96 14.56
N SER A 356 -7.19 -4.22 14.58
CA SER A 356 -5.89 -4.62 14.04
C SER A 356 -6.04 -5.58 12.86
N PHE A 357 -5.07 -5.54 11.94
CA PHE A 357 -5.12 -6.27 10.67
C PHE A 357 -3.82 -7.04 10.42
N GLN A 358 -3.95 -8.24 9.86
CA GLN A 358 -2.80 -9.01 9.42
C GLN A 358 -2.15 -8.36 8.19
N SER A 359 -0.82 -8.47 8.07
CA SER A 359 -0.06 -7.95 6.92
C SER A 359 -0.64 -8.39 5.57
N THR A 360 -1.12 -9.63 5.46
CA THR A 360 -1.77 -10.16 4.26
C THR A 360 -3.04 -9.40 3.88
N THR A 361 -3.83 -9.00 4.87
CA THR A 361 -5.06 -8.21 4.68
C THR A 361 -4.72 -6.79 4.23
N ILE A 362 -3.70 -6.19 4.84
CA ILE A 362 -3.20 -4.86 4.45
C ILE A 362 -2.70 -4.91 3.00
N MET A 363 -1.83 -5.86 2.65
CA MET A 363 -1.32 -6.03 1.29
C MET A 363 -2.42 -6.20 0.24
N ARG A 364 -3.48 -6.99 0.56
CA ARG A 364 -4.65 -7.11 -0.33
C ARG A 364 -5.34 -5.76 -0.52
N MET A 365 -5.51 -5.01 0.57
CA MET A 365 -6.09 -3.66 0.51
C MET A 365 -5.20 -2.68 -0.28
N GLU A 366 -3.87 -2.77 -0.18
CA GLU A 366 -2.94 -1.96 -0.98
C GLU A 366 -3.17 -2.17 -2.48
N ILE A 367 -3.31 -3.42 -2.93
CA ILE A 367 -3.55 -3.73 -4.33
C ILE A 367 -4.91 -3.22 -4.80
N ILE A 368 -5.96 -3.35 -3.96
CA ILE A 368 -7.29 -2.80 -4.25
C ILE A 368 -7.21 -1.27 -4.39
N LEU A 369 -6.52 -0.60 -3.46
CA LEU A 369 -6.27 0.83 -3.47
C LEU A 369 -5.55 1.27 -4.75
N LEU A 370 -4.44 0.61 -5.09
CA LEU A 370 -3.63 0.92 -6.28
C LEU A 370 -4.43 0.78 -7.57
N LYS A 371 -5.23 -0.30 -7.69
CA LYS A 371 -6.11 -0.53 -8.84
C LYS A 371 -7.18 0.54 -8.95
N ALA A 372 -7.88 0.86 -7.85
CA ALA A 372 -8.91 1.89 -7.84
C ALA A 372 -8.36 3.27 -8.21
N LEU A 373 -7.17 3.62 -7.73
CA LEU A 373 -6.52 4.90 -8.06
C LEU A 373 -5.85 4.91 -9.45
N GLY A 374 -5.88 3.78 -10.18
CA GLY A 374 -5.22 3.62 -11.47
C GLY A 374 -3.71 3.87 -11.40
N TRP A 375 -3.08 3.51 -10.27
CA TRP A 375 -1.66 3.76 -9.99
C TRP A 375 -1.24 5.25 -10.01
N ARG A 376 -2.20 6.18 -9.99
CA ARG A 376 -1.95 7.63 -9.98
C ARG A 376 -1.66 8.10 -8.56
N LEU A 377 -0.46 7.81 -8.08
CA LEU A 377 0.01 8.10 -6.73
C LEU A 377 0.65 9.50 -6.57
N GLY A 378 1.36 10.00 -7.58
CA GLY A 378 2.00 11.33 -7.57
C GLY A 378 1.01 12.48 -7.56
N SER A 379 0.33 12.67 -6.43
CA SER A 379 -0.82 13.56 -6.24
C SER A 379 -0.34 14.95 -5.88
N THR A 380 -0.96 15.97 -6.49
CA THR A 380 -0.71 17.36 -6.12
C THR A 380 -1.58 17.71 -4.91
N THR A 381 -0.97 17.71 -3.73
CA THR A 381 -1.66 18.02 -2.47
C THR A 381 -1.43 19.48 -2.06
N SER A 382 -2.15 19.97 -1.04
CA SER A 382 -1.95 21.33 -0.56
C SER A 382 -0.53 21.56 -0.03
N TYR A 383 0.10 20.51 0.52
CA TYR A 383 1.48 20.53 0.99
C TYR A 383 2.50 20.62 -0.15
N SER A 384 2.19 20.11 -1.35
CA SER A 384 3.07 20.21 -2.53
C SER A 384 3.40 21.66 -2.91
N TYR A 385 2.55 22.62 -2.55
CA TYR A 385 2.77 24.03 -2.83
C TYR A 385 3.69 24.71 -1.81
N LEU A 386 3.97 24.13 -0.65
CA LEU A 386 4.67 24.79 0.47
C LEU A 386 6.03 25.37 0.05
N GLU A 387 6.81 24.62 -0.72
CA GLU A 387 8.12 25.06 -1.22
C GLU A 387 8.03 26.03 -2.40
N LEU A 388 6.87 26.12 -3.06
CA LEU A 388 6.61 27.02 -4.19
C LEU A 388 6.03 28.37 -3.75
N LEU A 389 5.37 28.42 -2.59
CA LEU A 389 4.75 29.63 -2.03
C LEU A 389 5.73 30.82 -1.89
N PRO A 390 7.00 30.65 -1.44
CA PRO A 390 7.93 31.77 -1.26
C PRO A 390 8.18 32.55 -2.55
N TRP A 391 8.34 31.87 -3.70
CA TRP A 391 8.50 32.52 -5.00
C TRP A 391 7.29 33.40 -5.34
N LYS A 392 6.08 32.91 -5.05
CA LYS A 392 4.86 33.61 -5.43
C LYS A 392 4.68 34.91 -4.64
N ILE A 393 5.24 34.99 -3.43
CA ILE A 393 5.24 36.19 -2.59
C ILE A 393 6.57 36.94 -2.59
N ASP A 394 7.53 36.58 -3.43
CA ASP A 394 8.88 37.19 -3.49
C ASP A 394 8.81 38.72 -3.73
N HIS A 395 7.79 39.19 -4.42
CA HIS A 395 7.53 40.63 -4.59
C HIS A 395 6.99 41.33 -3.34
N LEU A 396 6.51 40.56 -2.35
CA LEU A 396 5.97 41.00 -1.06
C LEU A 396 7.00 40.86 0.07
N THR A 397 8.00 39.97 -0.06
CA THR A 397 9.00 39.68 0.97
C THR A 397 10.43 39.60 0.39
N THR A 398 11.37 40.34 0.96
CA THR A 398 12.78 40.43 0.50
C THR A 398 13.67 39.26 0.91
N ALA A 399 13.14 38.24 1.58
CA ALA A 399 13.88 37.10 2.13
C ALA A 399 13.08 35.78 1.96
N PRO A 400 13.75 34.61 1.89
CA PRO A 400 13.07 33.32 1.92
C PRO A 400 12.17 33.21 3.15
N LEU A 401 11.03 32.52 2.99
CA LEU A 401 10.04 32.38 4.05
C LEU A 401 10.70 31.80 5.32
N PRO A 402 10.67 32.50 6.47
CA PRO A 402 11.25 32.00 7.71
C PRO A 402 10.71 30.61 8.07
N LYS A 403 11.56 29.77 8.68
CA LYS A 403 11.19 28.40 9.11
C LYS A 403 9.92 28.42 9.96
N GLU A 404 9.73 29.47 10.75
CA GLU A 404 8.56 29.71 11.59
C GLU A 404 7.27 29.84 10.78
N ILE A 405 7.29 30.52 9.63
CA ILE A 405 6.11 30.64 8.77
C ILE A 405 5.84 29.32 8.08
N LYS A 406 6.86 28.62 7.56
CA LYS A 406 6.67 27.27 6.98
C LYS A 406 6.02 26.32 7.98
N THR A 407 6.47 26.31 9.23
CA THR A 407 5.86 25.52 10.31
C THR A 407 4.39 25.90 10.52
N ARG A 408 4.07 27.20 10.63
CA ARG A 408 2.69 27.67 10.79
C ARG A 408 1.79 27.24 9.62
N VAL A 409 2.27 27.38 8.39
CA VAL A 409 1.53 26.95 7.19
C VAL A 409 1.27 25.45 7.25
N THR A 410 2.29 24.64 7.55
CA THR A 410 2.13 23.19 7.70
C THR A 410 1.08 22.84 8.75
N GLU A 411 1.06 23.50 9.90
CA GLU A 411 0.03 23.26 10.93
C GLU A 411 -1.38 23.58 10.43
N PHE A 412 -1.57 24.70 9.70
CA PHE A 412 -2.85 25.01 9.07
C PHE A 412 -3.26 23.96 8.04
N LEU A 413 -2.32 23.45 7.26
CA LEU A 413 -2.58 22.40 6.28
C LEU A 413 -2.97 21.07 6.94
N LEU A 414 -2.32 20.69 8.06
CA LEU A 414 -2.68 19.50 8.84
C LEU A 414 -4.08 19.62 9.43
N ARG A 415 -4.46 20.81 9.91
CA ARG A 415 -5.84 21.10 10.34
C ARG A 415 -6.82 21.02 9.17
N ALA A 416 -6.41 21.48 7.99
CA ALA A 416 -7.25 21.46 6.81
C ALA A 416 -7.60 20.04 6.34
N ILE A 417 -6.65 19.10 6.33
CA ILE A 417 -6.93 17.72 5.90
C ILE A 417 -7.88 16.98 6.86
N LEU A 418 -7.91 17.37 8.14
CA LEU A 418 -8.86 16.84 9.13
C LEU A 418 -10.29 17.30 8.85
N ASP A 419 -10.48 18.54 8.38
CA ASP A 419 -11.80 19.09 8.09
C ASP A 419 -12.27 18.68 6.70
N PHE A 420 -13.29 17.81 6.64
CA PHE A 420 -13.81 17.30 5.38
C PHE A 420 -14.40 18.40 4.47
N LYS A 421 -14.79 19.57 5.01
CA LYS A 421 -15.25 20.72 4.20
C LYS A 421 -14.14 21.32 3.35
N MET A 422 -12.88 21.13 3.74
CA MET A 422 -11.74 21.61 2.96
C MET A 422 -11.58 20.86 1.63
N LEU A 423 -12.20 19.68 1.50
CA LEU A 423 -12.17 18.88 0.27
C LEU A 423 -13.00 19.48 -0.87
N GLU A 424 -13.83 20.49 -0.61
CA GLU A 424 -14.53 21.26 -1.65
C GLU A 424 -13.55 22.15 -2.45
N TYR A 425 -12.43 22.53 -1.83
CA TYR A 425 -11.50 23.51 -2.37
C TYR A 425 -10.29 22.85 -3.01
N ARG A 426 -9.78 23.47 -4.09
CA ARG A 426 -8.56 22.99 -4.74
C ARG A 426 -7.34 23.07 -3.81
N PRO A 427 -6.38 22.14 -3.92
CA PRO A 427 -5.15 22.14 -3.13
C PRO A 427 -4.40 23.48 -3.10
N SER A 428 -4.32 24.18 -4.25
CA SER A 428 -3.70 25.51 -4.35
C SER A 428 -4.41 26.59 -3.53
N ILE A 429 -5.75 26.56 -3.50
CA ILE A 429 -6.59 27.46 -2.70
C ILE A 429 -6.36 27.19 -1.21
N VAL A 430 -6.36 25.93 -0.79
CA VAL A 430 -6.08 25.54 0.60
C VAL A 430 -4.67 25.96 1.02
N ALA A 431 -3.66 25.78 0.16
CA ALA A 431 -2.28 26.19 0.41
C ALA A 431 -2.14 27.70 0.63
N ILE A 432 -2.77 28.50 -0.22
CA ILE A 432 -2.66 29.96 -0.12
C ILE A 432 -3.54 30.51 1.02
N SER A 433 -4.68 29.90 1.32
CA SER A 433 -5.46 30.20 2.53
C SER A 433 -4.65 29.97 3.81
N ALA A 434 -3.88 28.87 3.87
CA ALA A 434 -2.99 28.57 4.99
C ALA A 434 -1.84 29.57 5.12
N LEU A 435 -1.25 29.96 3.98
CA LEU A 435 -0.28 31.03 3.93
C LEU A 435 -0.86 32.35 4.46
N TRP A 436 -2.04 32.72 3.99
CA TRP A 436 -2.74 33.93 4.43
C TRP A 436 -2.97 33.93 5.93
N CYS A 437 -3.49 32.83 6.49
CA CYS A 437 -3.67 32.71 7.94
C CYS A 437 -2.34 32.83 8.71
N SER A 438 -1.22 32.41 8.11
CA SER A 438 0.10 32.45 8.74
C SER A 438 0.77 33.83 8.72
N ILE A 439 0.39 34.71 7.78
CA ILE A 439 1.03 36.02 7.54
C ILE A 439 0.05 37.20 7.60
N LYS A 440 -1.14 37.02 8.19
CA LYS A 440 -2.21 38.02 8.26
C LYS A 440 -1.76 39.38 8.84
N GLU A 441 -0.77 39.37 9.72
CA GLU A 441 -0.20 40.59 10.33
C GLU A 441 0.79 41.33 9.41
N LEU A 442 1.25 40.69 8.34
CA LEU A 442 2.36 41.15 7.50
C LEU A 442 1.92 41.61 6.10
N ILE A 443 0.76 41.17 5.60
CA ILE A 443 0.33 41.38 4.21
C ILE A 443 -1.13 41.83 4.14
N THR A 444 -1.46 42.73 3.21
CA THR A 444 -2.84 43.18 3.00
C THR A 444 -3.65 42.15 2.18
N PRO A 445 -4.97 42.01 2.41
CA PRO A 445 -5.85 41.14 1.61
C PRO A 445 -5.75 41.36 0.09
N SER A 446 -5.47 42.60 -0.33
CA SER A 446 -5.28 42.97 -1.74
C SER A 446 -4.07 42.32 -2.39
N ASP A 447 -2.98 42.12 -1.65
CA ASP A 447 -1.76 41.53 -2.19
C ASP A 447 -1.94 40.02 -2.43
N ILE A 448 -2.65 39.32 -1.54
CA ILE A 448 -2.92 37.88 -1.65
C ILE A 448 -3.96 37.59 -2.72
N THR A 449 -5.02 38.40 -2.82
CA THR A 449 -6.04 38.24 -3.87
C THR A 449 -5.52 38.53 -5.27
N SER A 450 -4.41 39.26 -5.41
CA SER A 450 -3.73 39.46 -6.70
C SER A 450 -3.04 38.21 -7.25
N LEU A 451 -2.84 37.18 -6.40
CA LEU A 451 -2.18 35.93 -6.75
C LEU A 451 -3.06 34.96 -7.57
N PHE A 452 -4.34 35.29 -7.76
CA PHE A 452 -5.33 34.45 -8.42
C PHE A 452 -6.19 35.20 -9.43
N HIS A 453 -6.72 34.46 -10.39
CA HIS A 453 -7.75 34.95 -11.31
C HIS A 453 -9.06 35.23 -10.56
N GLU A 454 -9.90 36.13 -11.11
CA GLU A 454 -11.15 36.59 -10.47
C GLU A 454 -12.11 35.44 -10.10
N ASP A 455 -12.13 34.37 -10.90
CA ASP A 455 -12.98 33.20 -10.70
C ASP A 455 -12.61 32.37 -9.46
N GLN A 456 -11.40 32.52 -8.95
CA GLN A 456 -10.90 31.76 -7.78
C GLN A 456 -10.94 32.56 -6.47
N LYS A 457 -11.27 33.85 -6.52
CA LYS A 457 -11.22 34.73 -5.34
C LYS A 457 -12.29 34.39 -4.31
N ASP A 458 -13.51 34.08 -4.75
CA ASP A 458 -14.62 33.75 -3.84
C ASP A 458 -14.31 32.46 -3.04
N ASP A 459 -13.82 31.42 -3.73
CA ASP A 459 -13.37 30.17 -3.10
C ASP A 459 -12.24 30.41 -2.10
N LEU A 460 -11.29 31.30 -2.42
CA LEU A 460 -10.21 31.68 -1.51
C LEU A 460 -10.74 32.32 -0.23
N PHE A 461 -11.66 33.29 -0.33
CA PHE A 461 -12.25 33.93 0.85
C PHE A 461 -13.03 32.93 1.71
N LYS A 462 -13.84 32.06 1.09
CA LYS A 462 -14.58 31.01 1.80
C LYS A 462 -13.65 30.03 2.51
N CYS A 463 -12.64 29.51 1.81
CA CYS A 463 -11.64 28.60 2.36
C CYS A 463 -10.88 29.25 3.52
N HIS A 464 -10.42 30.50 3.35
CA HIS A 464 -9.76 31.27 4.41
C HIS A 464 -10.64 31.42 5.65
N ASN A 465 -11.91 31.79 5.48
CA ASN A 465 -12.85 31.96 6.60
C ASN A 465 -13.08 30.65 7.37
N ILE A 466 -13.20 29.52 6.67
CA ILE A 466 -13.33 28.20 7.31
C ILE A 466 -12.05 27.88 8.11
N MET A 467 -10.88 28.14 7.53
CA MET A 467 -9.59 27.87 8.16
C MET A 467 -9.36 28.73 9.41
N GLU A 468 -9.75 30.01 9.35
CA GLU A 468 -9.69 30.92 10.50
C GLU A 468 -10.69 30.51 11.60
N ALA A 469 -11.92 30.13 11.24
CA ALA A 469 -12.90 29.64 12.21
C ALA A 469 -12.43 28.37 12.94
N GLY A 470 -11.70 27.50 12.25
CA GLY A 470 -11.09 26.29 12.81
C GLY A 470 -10.06 26.55 13.92
N LEU A 471 -9.46 27.75 13.99
CA LEU A 471 -8.57 28.15 15.09
C LEU A 471 -9.32 28.29 16.41
N VAL A 472 -10.57 28.70 16.37
CA VAL A 472 -11.40 28.96 17.55
C VAL A 472 -12.06 27.68 18.05
N HIS A 473 -12.50 26.81 17.13
CA HIS A 473 -13.16 25.54 17.46
C HIS A 473 -12.72 24.38 16.54
N PRO A 474 -11.63 23.67 16.88
CA PRO A 474 -11.03 22.61 16.06
C PRO A 474 -11.93 21.40 15.75
N LEU A 475 -13.09 21.27 16.42
CA LEU A 475 -14.06 20.17 16.28
C LEU A 475 -15.50 20.64 16.03
N SER A 476 -15.70 21.94 15.75
CA SER A 476 -17.05 22.50 15.52
C SER A 476 -17.83 21.75 14.45
N ASN A 477 -17.16 21.41 13.34
CA ASN A 477 -17.76 20.68 12.22
C ASN A 477 -18.06 19.21 12.52
N LEU A 478 -17.34 18.57 13.47
CA LEU A 478 -17.65 17.23 13.95
C LEU A 478 -18.90 17.22 14.84
N MET A 479 -19.03 18.22 15.72
CA MET A 479 -20.15 18.32 16.67
C MET A 479 -21.49 18.57 15.97
N THR A 480 -21.48 19.24 14.81
CA THR A 480 -22.71 19.47 14.02
C THR A 480 -23.27 18.22 13.34
N CYS A 481 -22.50 17.14 13.21
CA CYS A 481 -22.88 15.96 12.42
C CYS A 481 -23.56 14.83 13.21
N GLY A 482 -23.73 14.95 14.54
CA GLY A 482 -24.42 13.95 15.37
C GLY A 482 -23.64 12.65 15.55
N LEU A 483 -23.24 12.33 16.79
CA LEU A 483 -22.49 11.11 17.14
C LEU A 483 -23.48 9.95 17.35
N SER A 484 -23.53 8.98 16.44
CA SER A 484 -24.31 7.74 16.61
C SER A 484 -23.36 6.57 16.93
N ASN A 485 -23.16 6.29 18.22
CA ASN A 485 -22.39 5.15 18.73
C ASN A 485 -23.24 3.85 18.77
N ASN A 486 -23.53 3.23 17.63
CA ASN A 486 -24.15 1.91 17.60
C ASN A 486 -23.36 0.98 16.65
N TYR A 487 -22.64 0.02 17.23
CA TYR A 487 -21.72 -0.87 16.51
C TYR A 487 -22.26 -2.31 16.49
N PRO A 488 -22.51 -2.92 15.31
CA PRO A 488 -22.67 -4.36 15.17
C PRO A 488 -21.29 -5.07 15.13
N SER A 489 -21.30 -6.37 15.40
CA SER A 489 -20.12 -7.22 15.55
C SER A 489 -19.33 -7.42 14.26
N SER A 490 -18.01 -7.25 14.34
CA SER A 490 -17.04 -7.46 13.25
C SER A 490 -16.84 -8.96 12.92
N PRO A 491 -16.44 -9.34 11.68
CA PRO A 491 -16.07 -10.71 11.33
C PRO A 491 -14.90 -11.27 12.15
N VAL A 492 -14.82 -12.60 12.23
CA VAL A 492 -13.91 -13.41 13.09
C VAL A 492 -12.42 -13.11 12.89
N SER A 493 -12.02 -12.49 11.77
CA SER A 493 -10.61 -12.14 11.48
C SER A 493 -10.13 -10.83 12.11
N VAL A 494 -10.98 -10.11 12.83
CA VAL A 494 -10.66 -8.77 13.37
C VAL A 494 -10.51 -8.84 14.89
N LEU A 495 -9.29 -8.60 15.37
CA LEU A 495 -9.01 -8.53 16.80
C LEU A 495 -9.30 -7.09 17.28
N LEU A 496 -10.20 -6.98 18.27
CA LEU A 496 -10.54 -5.71 18.91
C LEU A 496 -9.43 -5.31 19.89
N THR A 497 -8.92 -4.09 19.75
CA THR A 497 -7.99 -3.50 20.72
C THR A 497 -8.80 -2.74 21.80
N GLU A 498 -8.25 -2.56 23.01
CA GLU A 498 -8.97 -1.94 24.14
C GLU A 498 -9.55 -0.55 23.79
N ARG A 499 -10.76 -0.29 24.31
CA ARG A 499 -11.59 0.88 23.96
C ARG A 499 -11.00 2.20 24.46
N ILE A 500 -10.88 3.19 23.58
CA ILE A 500 -10.55 4.58 23.93
C ILE A 500 -11.84 5.42 23.93
N TYR A 501 -12.08 6.17 25.01
CA TYR A 501 -13.26 7.04 25.15
C TYR A 501 -13.08 8.38 24.43
N ILE A 502 -14.18 8.95 23.94
CA ILE A 502 -14.22 10.24 23.20
C ILE A 502 -13.61 11.41 24.00
N HIS A 503 -13.57 11.34 25.33
CA HIS A 503 -12.94 12.34 26.19
C HIS A 503 -11.40 12.27 26.21
N ASP A 504 -10.80 11.19 25.70
CA ASP A 504 -9.35 11.04 25.54
C ASP A 504 -8.86 11.51 24.16
N CYS A 505 -9.75 11.96 23.28
CA CYS A 505 -9.41 12.61 22.00
C CYS A 505 -8.89 14.04 22.21
N HIS A 506 -7.90 14.22 23.09
CA HIS A 506 -7.12 15.45 23.12
C HIS A 506 -6.26 15.45 21.85
N VAL A 507 -6.74 16.14 20.80
CA VAL A 507 -5.91 16.39 19.63
C VAL A 507 -4.86 17.42 20.05
N ASP A 508 -3.72 16.94 20.56
CA ASP A 508 -2.60 17.82 20.86
C ASP A 508 -1.94 18.22 19.53
N LEU A 509 -2.59 19.16 18.81
CA LEU A 509 -2.08 19.77 17.58
C LEU A 509 -1.00 20.82 17.88
N LEU A 510 -0.50 20.89 19.12
CA LEU A 510 0.66 21.69 19.49
C LEU A 510 1.92 20.95 19.05
N PHE A 511 2.14 20.92 17.72
CA PHE A 511 3.33 20.31 17.12
C PHE A 511 4.63 21.01 17.51
N THR A 512 4.59 22.13 18.23
CA THR A 512 5.68 22.62 19.09
C THR A 512 5.13 23.47 20.24
N LYS A 513 5.62 23.27 21.47
CA LYS A 513 5.61 24.33 22.50
C LYS A 513 6.66 25.36 22.09
N MET A 514 6.26 26.46 21.44
CA MET A 514 7.07 27.67 21.38
C MET A 514 6.36 28.83 22.09
N PRO A 515 7.10 29.73 22.76
CA PRO A 515 6.51 30.73 23.65
C PRO A 515 5.71 31.75 22.85
N ALA A 516 4.54 32.12 23.36
CA ALA A 516 3.81 33.28 22.87
C ALA A 516 4.71 34.53 22.94
N GLY A 517 4.99 35.16 21.80
CA GLY A 517 5.59 36.51 21.75
C GLY A 517 6.86 36.71 20.92
N SER A 518 7.23 35.86 19.95
CA SER A 518 8.28 36.23 18.99
C SER A 518 7.73 37.20 17.92
N ASN A 519 7.96 38.50 18.12
CA ASN A 519 7.77 39.51 17.08
C ASN A 519 8.68 39.19 15.88
N ILE A 520 8.09 38.73 14.78
CA ILE A 520 8.80 38.48 13.52
C ILE A 520 8.91 39.83 12.80
N ASN A 521 10.09 40.47 12.85
CA ASN A 521 10.39 41.65 12.04
C ASN A 521 10.71 41.21 10.60
N LEU A 522 9.73 41.25 9.71
CA LEU A 522 9.93 41.21 8.26
C LEU A 522 9.95 42.65 7.73
N GLU A 523 11.10 43.10 7.22
CA GLU A 523 11.20 44.42 6.57
C GLU A 523 10.44 44.43 5.24
N LEU A 524 9.20 44.93 5.27
CA LEU A 524 8.41 45.19 4.07
C LEU A 524 9.01 46.32 3.23
N SER A 525 9.11 46.13 1.91
CA SER A 525 9.58 47.15 0.99
C SER A 525 8.61 48.35 0.93
N LYS A 526 8.89 49.40 1.72
CA LYS A 526 8.17 50.67 1.60
C LYS A 526 8.57 51.34 0.29
N LYS A 527 7.75 51.19 -0.76
CA LYS A 527 7.81 52.06 -1.94
C LYS A 527 7.60 53.52 -1.49
N ARG A 528 8.69 54.27 -1.34
CA ARG A 528 8.66 55.74 -1.24
C ARG A 528 8.02 56.27 -2.51
N LYS A 529 6.78 56.76 -2.41
CA LYS A 529 6.25 57.73 -3.37
C LYS A 529 7.17 58.95 -3.33
N ARG A 530 7.86 59.23 -4.44
CA ARG A 530 8.40 60.56 -4.71
C ARG A 530 7.24 61.35 -5.29
N ASP A 531 6.70 62.26 -4.49
CA ASP A 531 5.90 63.39 -4.99
C ASP A 531 6.82 64.42 -5.66
#